data_AF-A0A2N2NQ62-F1
#
_entry.id   AF-A0A2N2NQ62-F1
#
_cell.length_a   1.000
_cell.length_b   1.000
_cell.length_c   1.000
_cell.angle_alpha   90.00
_cell.angle_beta   90.00
_cell.angle_gamma   90.00
#
_symmetry.space_group_name_H-M   'P 1'
#
loop_
_entity.id
_entity.type
_entity.pdbx_description
1 polymer ?
#
loop_
_entity_poly.entity_id
_entity_poly.type
_entity_poly.pdbx_seq_one_letter_code
_entity_poly.pdbx_strand_id
1 'polypeptide(L)' 'MLGSVIRKGGLVKACGTCMDARGLKDVTLIEGVEYSTMSQLTAWTVESDKVLTF' A
#
# COMPACT_ATOMS: atom_id res chain seq x y z
N MET A 1 13.13 4.90 -4.00
CA MET A 1 12.67 4.97 -2.59
C MET A 1 11.94 3.69 -2.16
N LEU A 2 10.73 3.40 -2.67
CA LEU A 2 9.91 2.26 -2.23
C LEU A 2 10.60 0.88 -2.38
N GLY A 3 11.32 0.63 -3.47
CA GLY A 3 12.06 -0.63 -3.63
C GLY A 3 13.11 -0.89 -2.53
N SER A 4 13.66 0.16 -1.90
CA SER A 4 14.55 -0.03 -0.74
C SER A 4 13.80 -0.39 0.54
N VAL A 5 12.54 0.03 0.68
CA VAL A 5 11.69 -0.33 1.82
C VAL A 5 11.33 -1.81 1.72
N ILE A 6 10.90 -2.24 0.54
CA ILE A 6 10.54 -3.63 0.24
C ILE A 6 11.74 -4.58 0.50
N ARG A 7 12.93 -4.25 -0.02
CA ARG A 7 14.14 -5.06 0.21
C ARG A 7 14.55 -5.17 1.68
N LYS A 8 14.14 -4.23 2.54
CA LYS A 8 14.38 -4.27 4.00
C LYS A 8 13.25 -4.96 4.78
N GLY A 9 12.29 -5.58 4.08
CA GLY A 9 11.15 -6.28 4.68
C GLY A 9 9.96 -5.38 5.01
N GLY A 10 9.97 -4.12 4.58
CA GLY A 10 8.83 -3.22 4.74
C GLY A 10 7.70 -3.59 3.77
N LEU A 11 6.48 -3.69 4.29
CA LEU A 11 5.28 -3.98 3.49
C LEU A 11 4.78 -2.70 2.81
N VAL A 12 4.47 -2.79 1.51
CA VAL A 12 3.94 -1.67 0.73
C VAL A 12 2.64 -2.11 0.05
N LYS A 13 1.59 -1.34 0.28
CA LYS A 13 0.23 -1.65 -0.18
C LYS A 13 -0.37 -0.50 -0.97
N ALA A 14 -0.96 -0.80 -2.12
CA ALA A 14 -1.62 0.17 -2.99
C ALA A 14 -3.16 0.02 -2.88
N CYS A 15 -3.86 1.09 -2.53
CA CYS A 15 -5.31 1.05 -2.37
C CYS A 15 -6.02 0.89 -3.73
N GLY A 16 -6.73 -0.23 -3.91
CA GLY A 16 -7.39 -0.58 -5.16
C GLY A 16 -8.44 0.45 -5.60
N THR A 17 -9.32 0.90 -4.69
CA THR A 17 -10.34 1.91 -5.04
C THR A 17 -9.71 3.25 -5.44
N CYS A 18 -8.58 3.62 -4.84
CA CYS A 18 -7.83 4.82 -5.22
C CYS A 18 -7.16 4.69 -6.59
N MET A 19 -6.68 3.48 -6.92
CA MET A 19 -6.10 3.17 -8.23
C MET A 19 -7.17 3.16 -9.32
N ASP A 20 -8.31 2.53 -9.07
CA ASP A 20 -9.46 2.51 -9.99
C ASP A 20 -9.93 3.93 -10.31
N ALA A 21 -10.08 4.78 -9.28
CA ALA A 21 -10.45 6.18 -9.45
C ALA A 21 -9.44 7.01 -10.27
N ARG A 22 -8.20 6.50 -10.42
CA ARG A 22 -7.12 7.12 -11.20
C ARG A 22 -6.86 6.40 -12.53
N GLY A 23 -7.66 5.40 -12.89
CA GLY A 23 -7.46 4.62 -14.12
C GLY A 23 -6.20 3.75 -14.12
N LEU A 24 -5.70 3.33 -12.94
CA LEU A 24 -4.45 2.58 -12.80
C LEU A 24 -4.64 1.05 -12.70
N LYS A 25 -5.83 0.55 -13.02
CA LYS A 25 -6.23 -0.84 -12.79
C LYS A 25 -5.33 -1.87 -13.51
N ASP A 26 -4.93 -1.56 -14.73
CA ASP A 26 -4.13 -2.46 -15.58
C ASP A 26 -2.63 -2.13 -15.54
N VAL A 27 -2.20 -1.24 -14.64
CA VAL A 27 -0.80 -0.88 -14.49
C VAL A 27 -0.08 -1.95 -13.69
N THR A 28 1.04 -2.44 -14.24
CA THR A 28 1.93 -3.32 -13.50
C THR A 28 2.60 -2.53 -12.38
N LEU A 29 2.35 -2.96 -11.14
CA LEU A 29 3.00 -2.40 -9.97
C LEU A 29 4.46 -2.86 -9.88
N ILE A 30 5.28 -2.10 -9.16
CA ILE A 30 6.64 -2.55 -8.83
C ILE A 30 6.57 -3.86 -8.04
N GLU A 31 7.54 -4.74 -8.24
CA GLU A 31 7.62 -6.02 -7.54
C GLU A 31 7.62 -5.80 -6.01
N GLY A 32 6.79 -6.59 -5.31
CA GLY A 32 6.62 -6.53 -3.86
C GLY A 32 5.59 -5.50 -3.36
N VAL A 33 4.93 -4.75 -4.25
CA VAL A 33 3.73 -3.97 -3.86
C VAL A 33 2.49 -4.83 -4.02
N GLU A 34 1.70 -4.90 -2.95
CA GLU A 34 0.43 -5.63 -2.93
C GLU A 34 -0.75 -4.69 -3.16
N TYR A 35 -1.78 -5.18 -3.86
CA TYR A 35 -3.09 -4.52 -3.87
C TYR A 35 -3.73 -4.61 -2.48
N SER A 36 -4.46 -3.56 -2.13
CA SER A 36 -5.07 -3.41 -0.81
C SER A 36 -6.43 -2.73 -0.87
N THR A 37 -7.12 -2.76 0.27
CA THR A 37 -8.44 -2.17 0.49
C THR A 37 -8.39 -1.16 1.63
N MET A 38 -9.41 -0.31 1.71
CA MET A 38 -9.58 0.59 2.87
C MET A 38 -9.68 -0.19 4.18
N SER A 39 -10.31 -1.36 4.19
CA SER A 39 -10.40 -2.21 5.39
C SER A 39 -9.03 -2.69 5.88
N GLN A 40 -8.10 -3.00 4.97
CA GLN A 40 -6.73 -3.38 5.34
C GLN A 40 -5.94 -2.18 5.89
N LEU A 41 -6.14 -0.98 5.35
CA LEU A 41 -5.56 0.24 5.95
C LEU A 41 -6.10 0.47 7.36
N THR A 42 -7.41 0.28 7.57
CA THR A 42 -8.01 0.36 8.90
C THR A 42 -7.41 -0.66 9.86
N ALA A 43 -7.26 -1.92 9.44
CA ALA A 43 -6.63 -2.95 10.25
C ALA A 43 -5.20 -2.56 10.65
N TRP A 44 -4.36 -2.14 9.68
CA TRP A 44 -3.01 -1.65 9.97
C TRP A 44 -2.99 -0.46 10.92
N THR A 45 -3.95 0.45 10.78
CA THR A 45 -4.06 1.63 11.66
C THR A 45 -4.39 1.24 13.09
N VAL A 46 -5.32 0.30 13.29
CA VAL A 46 -5.73 -0.17 14.62
C VAL A 46 -4.65 -1.02 15.28
N GLU A 47 -3.93 -1.83 14.50
CA GLU A 47 -2.87 -2.72 14.99
C GLU A 47 -1.55 -1.99 15.27
N SER A 48 -1.36 -0.79 14.74
CA SER A 48 -0.12 -0.02 14.90
C SER A 48 -0.14 0.87 16.15
N ASP A 49 0.97 0.91 16.89
CA ASP A 49 1.13 1.84 18.02
C ASP A 49 1.12 3.32 17.58
N LYS A 50 1.58 3.59 16.34
CA LYS A 50 1.69 4.93 15.77
C LYS A 50 1.42 4.91 14.27
N VAL A 51 0.79 5.97 13.80
CA VAL A 51 0.50 6.18 12.37
C VAL A 51 1.03 7.55 11.98
N LEU A 52 1.86 7.58 10.93
CA LEU A 52 2.38 8.82 10.35
C LEU A 52 1.73 9.05 8.98
N THR A 53 1.17 10.23 8.77
CA THR A 53 0.55 10.65 7.51
C THR A 53 1.39 11.73 6.85
N PHE A 54 1.55 11.65 5.53
CA PHE A 54 2.39 12.53 4.71
C PHE A 54 1.58 13.16 3.58
#